data_AF-A0A955VKX2-F1
#
_entry.id   AF-A0A955VKX2-F1
#
_cell.length_a   1.000
_cell.length_b   1.000
_cell.length_c   1.000
_cell.angle_alpha   90.00
_cell.angle_beta   90.00
_cell.angle_gamma   90.00
#
_symmetry.space_group_name_H-M   'P 1'
#
loop_
_entity.id
_entity.type
_entity.pdbx_description
1 polymer ?
#
loop_
_entity_poly.entity_id
_entity_poly.type
_entity_poly.pdbx_seq_one_letter_code
_entity_poly.pdbx_strand_id
1 'polypeptide(L)' 'MPYRGLYEFGYLARATTRGTFVVPPATVEAMYDPKFFARSEMAQTVVK' A
#
# COMPACT_ATOMS: atom_id res chain seq x y z
N MET A 1 -26.54 -9.51 2.60
CA MET A 1 -26.11 -8.89 1.32
C MET A 1 -24.62 -8.66 1.43
N PRO A 2 -23.76 -9.19 0.54
CA PRO A 2 -22.33 -9.02 0.69
C PRO A 2 -22.02 -7.53 0.56
N TYR A 3 -21.27 -7.00 1.52
CA TYR A 3 -20.78 -5.62 1.57
C TYR A 3 -20.06 -5.29 0.26
N ARG A 4 -20.74 -4.58 -0.65
CA ARG A 4 -20.16 -4.00 -1.86
C ARG A 4 -19.78 -2.56 -1.52
N GLY A 5 -18.50 -2.23 -1.55
CA GLY A 5 -18.04 -0.88 -1.24
C GLY A 5 -16.55 -0.69 -1.53
N LEU A 6 -16.17 0.58 -1.70
CA LEU A 6 -14.78 1.02 -1.72
C LEU A 6 -14.31 1.22 -0.28
N TYR A 7 -13.11 0.77 0.05
CA TYR A 7 -12.49 0.94 1.36
C TYR A 7 -11.23 1.79 1.22
N GLU A 8 -11.12 2.81 2.06
CA GLU A 8 -9.96 3.70 2.11
C GLU A 8 -9.20 3.47 3.42
N PHE A 9 -7.89 3.29 3.32
CA PHE A 9 -7.01 3.08 4.46
C PHE A 9 -5.92 4.14 4.46
N GLY A 10 -5.75 4.83 5.59
CA GLY A 10 -4.70 5.81 5.80
C GLY A 10 -3.96 5.55 7.11
N TYR A 11 -2.65 5.79 7.12
CA TYR A 11 -1.82 5.68 8.31
C TYR A 11 -0.84 6.84 8.38
N LEU A 12 -0.47 7.22 9.61
CA LEU A 12 0.58 8.21 9.84
C LEU A 12 1.95 7.52 9.83
N ALA A 13 2.92 8.15 9.17
CA ALA A 13 4.30 7.69 9.12
C ALA A 13 5.26 8.85 9.40
N ARG A 14 6.38 8.56 10.09
CA ARG A 14 7.44 9.52 10.39
C ARG A 14 8.69 9.21 9.60
N ALA A 15 9.20 10.19 8.87
CA ALA A 15 10.48 10.09 8.19
C ALA A 15 11.63 10.31 9.20
N THR A 16 12.61 9.40 9.22
CA THR A 16 13.67 9.36 10.26
C THR A 16 15.07 9.57 9.70
N THR A 17 15.37 8.98 8.54
CA THR A 17 16.70 9.02 7.92
C THR A 17 16.63 9.78 6.60
N ARG A 18 17.51 10.76 6.43
CA ARG A 18 17.63 11.53 5.17
C ARG A 18 18.12 10.64 4.03
N GLY A 19 17.55 10.85 2.85
CA GLY A 19 17.94 10.13 1.64
C GLY A 19 16.79 9.92 0.64
N THR A 20 17.10 9.23 -0.44
CA THR A 20 16.13 8.83 -1.47
C THR A 20 15.85 7.35 -1.34
N PHE A 21 14.58 6.99 -1.23
CA PHE A 21 14.13 5.62 -1.00
C PHE A 21 13.12 5.19 -2.07
N VAL A 22 13.17 3.93 -2.46
CA VAL A 22 12.16 3.29 -3.30
C VAL A 22 11.00 2.83 -2.42
N VAL A 23 9.79 3.23 -2.77
CA VAL A 23 8.55 2.85 -2.08
C VAL A 23 8.03 1.56 -2.72
N PRO A 24 7.86 0.47 -1.93
CA PRO A 24 7.27 -0.74 -2.45
C PRO A 24 5.79 -0.52 -2.79
N PRO A 25 5.24 -1.25 -3.77
CA PRO A 25 3.84 -1.15 -4.11
C PRO A 25 2.95 -1.66 -2.97
N ALA A 26 1.82 -1.00 -2.74
CA ALA A 26 0.79 -1.50 -1.84
C ALA A 26 0.22 -2.81 -2.40
N THR A 27 0.00 -3.80 -1.54
CA THR A 27 -0.52 -5.13 -1.92
C THR A 27 -1.80 -5.41 -1.17
N VAL A 28 -2.80 -5.95 -1.86
CA VAL A 28 -4.02 -6.49 -1.27
C VAL A 28 -4.24 -7.90 -1.79
N GLU A 29 -4.60 -8.82 -0.90
CA GLU A 29 -4.84 -10.23 -1.22
C GLU A 29 -6.01 -10.77 -0.38
N ALA A 30 -6.86 -11.59 -0.99
CA ALA A 30 -7.92 -12.27 -0.26
C ALA A 30 -7.35 -13.42 0.57
N MET A 31 -7.48 -13.33 1.89
CA MET A 31 -6.90 -14.29 2.85
C MET A 31 -7.29 -15.76 2.62
N TYR A 32 -8.44 -16.02 2.01
CA TYR A 32 -8.99 -17.38 1.80
C TYR A 32 -9.09 -17.78 0.33
N ASP A 33 -8.69 -16.92 -0.61
CA ASP A 33 -8.74 -17.19 -2.04
C ASP A 33 -7.62 -16.42 -2.76
N PRO A 34 -6.37 -16.92 -2.70
CA PRO A 34 -5.16 -16.18 -3.05
C PRO A 34 -5.07 -15.79 -4.54
N LYS A 35 -5.97 -16.33 -5.39
CA LYS A 35 -6.07 -15.92 -6.80
C LYS A 35 -6.52 -14.45 -6.95
N PHE A 36 -7.15 -13.89 -5.92
CA PHE A 36 -7.55 -12.48 -5.89
C PHE A 36 -6.48 -11.66 -5.17
N PHE A 37 -5.61 -11.03 -5.97
CA PHE A 37 -4.61 -10.09 -5.49
C PHE A 37 -4.52 -8.88 -6.41
N ALA A 38 -4.05 -7.75 -5.89
CA ALA A 38 -3.71 -6.56 -6.67
C ALA A 38 -2.51 -5.84 -6.07
N ARG A 39 -1.79 -5.08 -6.89
CA ARG A 39 -0.66 -4.24 -6.49
C ARG A 39 -0.79 -2.84 -7.08
N SER A 40 -0.37 -1.82 -6.32
CA SER A 40 -0.25 -0.45 -6.82
C SER A 40 1.02 -0.28 -7.66
N GLU A 41 1.19 0.89 -8.26
CA GLU A 41 2.45 1.28 -8.90
C GLU A 41 3.56 1.48 -7.86
N MET A 42 4.82 1.35 -8.33
CA MET A 42 6.00 1.71 -7.55
C MET A 42 6.16 3.24 -7.51
N ALA A 43 6.74 3.76 -6.43
CA ALA A 43 7.05 5.18 -6.30
C ALA A 43 8.45 5.39 -5.70
N GLN A 44 8.95 6.63 -5.77
CA GLN A 44 10.16 7.05 -5.06
C GLN A 44 9.82 8.18 -4.11
N THR A 45 10.42 8.18 -2.91
CA THR A 45 10.23 9.22 -1.91
C THR A 45 11.57 9.77 -1.45
N VAL A 46 11.66 11.09 -1.33
CA VAL A 46 12.83 11.80 -0.79
C VAL A 46 12.51 12.24 0.64
N VAL A 47 13.34 11.80 1.59
CA VAL A 47 13.30 12.25 2.99
C VAL A 47 14.28 13.41 3.16
N LYS A 48 13.73 14.60 3.48
CA LYS A 48 14.47 15.85 3.73
C LYS A 48 14.88 16.00 5.19
#